data_AF-A0A1V4Q2D2-F1
#
_entry.id   AF-A0A1V4Q2D2-F1
#
_cell.length_a   1.000
_cell.length_b   1.000
_cell.length_c   1.000
_cell.angle_alpha   90.00
_cell.angle_beta   90.00
_cell.angle_gamma   90.00
#
_symmetry.space_group_name_H-M   'P 1'
#
loop_
_entity.id
_entity.type
_entity.pdbx_description
1 polymer ?
#
loop_
_entity_poly.entity_id
_entity_poly.type
_entity_poly.pdbx_seq_one_letter_code
_entity_poly.pdbx_strand_id
1 'polypeptide(L)'
;MHIEPGIVEGPKIILSYVTAGGAGAYALYLAGQLFKDRGLGALVARTAATTALVFVFFQVFPHYPVGVSEVHLILGSTLFLIFGAAPAAFGLAGGLLLQGLFFAPFDLPQYGMNVTTLLVPLFALQFVARKVIAPETPYVQLKYRQALALSTTYQAGIVSWVAFWALYGEGFASQTVTDIVTFGAAYMLVIIVEPLADLGVLAAAKGLHKMQNNPILERRLFNPA
;
A
#
# COMPACT_ATOMS: atom_id res chain seq x y z
N MET A 1 3.64 2.54 9.41
CA MET A 1 2.32 2.73 8.81
C MET A 1 1.24 3.09 9.83
N HIS A 2 1.28 2.57 11.06
CA HIS A 2 0.46 3.06 12.17
C HIS A 2 1.11 4.33 12.74
N ILE A 3 0.43 5.45 12.73
CA ILE A 3 0.88 6.66 13.45
C ILE A 3 0.63 6.40 14.94
N GLU A 4 1.63 6.66 15.79
CA GLU A 4 1.50 6.46 17.23
C GLU A 4 0.40 7.34 17.83
N PRO A 5 -0.43 6.84 18.76
CA PRO A 5 -1.42 7.64 19.45
C PRO A 5 -0.80 8.87 20.12
N GLY A 6 -1.45 10.02 19.98
CA GLY A 6 -1.00 11.28 20.57
C GLY A 6 -0.22 12.21 19.64
N ILE A 7 0.20 11.73 18.47
CA ILE A 7 0.90 12.59 17.48
C ILE A 7 -0.07 13.60 16.87
N VAL A 8 -1.25 13.16 16.43
CA VAL A 8 -2.26 14.03 15.82
C VAL A 8 -3.55 13.99 16.64
N GLU A 9 -3.77 15.02 17.44
CA GLU A 9 -4.92 15.11 18.35
C GLU A 9 -5.88 16.27 18.05
N GLY A 10 -7.07 16.17 18.63
CA GLY A 10 -8.07 17.24 18.64
C GLY A 10 -8.50 17.64 17.22
N PRO A 11 -8.59 18.94 16.90
CA PRO A 11 -9.06 19.41 15.59
C PRO A 11 -8.21 18.92 14.40
N LYS A 12 -6.92 18.59 14.63
CA LYS A 12 -6.01 18.17 13.57
C LYS A 12 -6.44 16.84 12.93
N ILE A 13 -7.11 15.97 13.67
CA ILE A 13 -7.55 14.67 13.16
C ILE A 13 -8.58 14.79 12.03
N ILE A 14 -9.26 15.95 11.89
CA ILE A 14 -10.22 16.21 10.81
C ILE A 14 -9.56 16.05 9.43
N LEU A 15 -8.29 16.48 9.29
CA LEU A 15 -7.57 16.33 8.03
C LEU A 15 -7.41 14.86 7.63
N SER A 16 -7.32 13.95 8.60
CA SER A 16 -7.26 12.51 8.35
C SER A 16 -8.55 12.00 7.70
N TYR A 17 -9.71 12.46 8.15
CA TYR A 17 -10.99 12.06 7.58
C TYR A 17 -11.20 12.65 6.19
N VAL A 18 -10.78 13.90 5.96
CA VAL A 18 -10.85 14.54 4.64
C VAL A 18 -9.96 13.82 3.64
N THR A 19 -8.71 13.55 4.00
CA THR A 19 -7.75 12.85 3.13
C THR A 19 -8.16 11.39 2.91
N ALA A 20 -8.66 10.69 3.94
CA ALA A 20 -9.20 9.34 3.81
C ALA A 20 -10.45 9.31 2.93
N GLY A 21 -11.34 10.31 3.04
CA GLY A 21 -12.49 10.46 2.17
C GLY A 21 -12.09 10.65 0.70
N GLY A 22 -11.08 11.50 0.44
CA GLY A 22 -10.53 11.68 -0.92
C GLY A 22 -9.88 10.41 -1.48
N ALA A 23 -9.03 9.75 -0.69
CA ALA A 23 -8.40 8.49 -1.07
C ALA A 23 -9.44 7.37 -1.31
N GLY A 24 -10.46 7.29 -0.46
CA GLY A 24 -11.58 6.35 -0.57
C GLY A 24 -12.44 6.62 -1.81
N ALA A 25 -12.76 7.88 -2.10
CA ALA A 25 -13.48 8.26 -3.32
C ALA A 25 -12.71 7.85 -4.59
N TYR A 26 -11.39 8.03 -4.60
CA TYR A 26 -10.55 7.58 -5.70
C TYR A 26 -10.50 6.04 -5.80
N ALA A 27 -10.40 5.34 -4.67
CA ALA A 27 -10.50 3.87 -4.65
C ALA A 27 -11.84 3.37 -5.21
N LEU A 28 -12.95 4.01 -4.84
CA LEU A 28 -14.29 3.71 -5.36
C LEU A 28 -14.37 3.95 -6.87
N TYR A 29 -13.78 5.05 -7.37
CA TYR A 29 -13.69 5.31 -8.81
C TYR A 29 -12.96 4.17 -9.55
N LEU A 30 -11.81 3.72 -9.02
CA LEU A 30 -11.06 2.60 -9.58
C LEU A 30 -11.85 1.27 -9.49
N ALA A 31 -12.60 1.06 -8.41
CA ALA A 31 -13.49 -0.09 -8.26
C ALA A 31 -14.59 -0.09 -9.33
N GLY A 32 -15.15 1.09 -9.64
CA GLY A 32 -16.15 1.25 -10.70
C GLY A 32 -15.61 0.92 -12.08
N GLN A 33 -14.33 1.22 -12.36
CA GLN A 33 -13.65 0.79 -13.58
C GLN A 33 -13.51 -0.74 -13.62
N LEU A 34 -12.96 -1.34 -12.56
CA LEU A 34 -12.79 -2.80 -12.49
C LEU A 34 -14.12 -3.55 -12.55
N PHE A 35 -15.17 -3.03 -11.94
CA PHE A 35 -16.52 -3.59 -12.02
C PHE A 35 -17.05 -3.60 -13.45
N LYS A 36 -16.86 -2.51 -14.21
CA LYS A 36 -17.26 -2.45 -15.63
C LYS A 36 -16.46 -3.41 -16.50
N ASP A 37 -15.18 -3.58 -16.21
CA ASP A 37 -14.28 -4.39 -17.02
C ASP A 37 -14.36 -5.90 -16.73
N ARG A 38 -14.57 -6.28 -15.45
CA ARG A 38 -14.45 -7.67 -14.97
C ARG A 38 -15.64 -8.16 -14.14
N GLY A 39 -16.59 -7.29 -13.81
CA GLY A 39 -17.77 -7.61 -13.00
C GLY A 39 -17.52 -7.66 -11.49
N LEU A 40 -18.62 -7.77 -10.73
CA LEU A 40 -18.60 -7.74 -9.26
C LEU A 40 -17.81 -8.90 -8.65
N GLY A 41 -17.96 -10.11 -9.21
CA GLY A 41 -17.31 -11.31 -8.68
C GLY A 41 -15.79 -11.18 -8.64
N ALA A 42 -15.19 -10.64 -9.71
CA ALA A 42 -13.76 -10.40 -9.77
C ALA A 42 -13.32 -9.32 -8.74
N LEU A 43 -14.07 -8.22 -8.62
CA LEU A 43 -13.78 -7.18 -7.65
C LEU A 43 -13.80 -7.72 -6.21
N VAL A 44 -14.84 -8.48 -5.84
CA VAL A 44 -14.99 -9.04 -4.49
C VAL A 44 -13.91 -10.09 -4.21
N ALA A 45 -13.71 -11.04 -5.12
CA ALA A 45 -12.73 -12.11 -4.92
C ALA A 45 -11.30 -11.56 -4.78
N ARG A 46 -10.91 -10.60 -5.62
CA ARG A 46 -9.61 -9.94 -5.54
C ARG A 46 -9.45 -9.15 -4.26
N THR A 47 -10.47 -8.38 -3.89
CA THR A 47 -10.43 -7.58 -2.66
C THR A 47 -10.31 -8.47 -1.42
N ALA A 48 -11.07 -9.57 -1.36
CA ALA A 48 -11.00 -10.54 -0.27
C ALA A 48 -9.61 -11.20 -0.20
N ALA A 49 -9.05 -11.62 -1.34
CA ALA A 49 -7.71 -12.20 -1.41
C ALA A 49 -6.63 -11.21 -0.94
N THR A 50 -6.67 -9.97 -1.45
CA THR A 50 -5.74 -8.92 -1.02
C THR A 50 -5.90 -8.61 0.47
N THR A 51 -7.13 -8.52 0.98
CA THR A 51 -7.40 -8.28 2.41
C THR A 51 -6.77 -9.37 3.28
N ALA A 52 -6.95 -10.64 2.91
CA ALA A 52 -6.38 -11.76 3.63
C ALA A 52 -4.85 -11.74 3.62
N LEU A 53 -4.23 -11.44 2.47
CA LEU A 53 -2.78 -11.30 2.36
C LEU A 53 -2.24 -10.15 3.20
N VAL A 54 -2.84 -8.96 3.11
CA VAL A 54 -2.47 -7.79 3.92
C VAL A 54 -2.58 -8.11 5.40
N PHE A 55 -3.66 -8.74 5.82
CA PHE A 55 -3.85 -9.13 7.21
C PHE A 55 -2.75 -10.09 7.70
N VAL A 56 -2.35 -11.06 6.87
CA VAL A 56 -1.19 -11.93 7.14
C VAL A 56 0.10 -11.12 7.21
N PHE A 57 0.34 -10.20 6.27
CA PHE A 57 1.54 -9.37 6.27
C PHE A 57 1.64 -8.54 7.55
N PHE A 58 0.53 -8.00 8.05
CA PHE A 58 0.59 -7.17 9.24
C PHE A 58 0.68 -7.98 10.54
N GLN A 59 0.07 -9.17 10.60
CA GLN A 59 0.03 -9.94 11.84
C GLN A 59 1.14 -10.99 11.96
N VAL A 60 1.63 -11.51 10.83
CA VAL A 60 2.57 -12.65 10.81
C VAL A 60 3.98 -12.20 10.44
N PHE A 61 4.14 -11.23 9.53
CA PHE A 61 5.48 -10.77 9.15
C PHE A 61 6.05 -9.83 10.22
N PRO A 62 7.39 -9.71 10.30
CA PRO A 62 8.03 -8.82 11.26
C PRO A 62 7.56 -7.37 11.09
N HIS A 63 7.09 -6.79 12.20
CA HIS A 63 6.75 -5.38 12.32
C HIS A 63 7.28 -4.84 13.66
N TYR A 64 7.76 -3.59 13.65
CA TYR A 64 8.40 -2.99 14.82
C TYR A 64 8.05 -1.50 14.94
N PRO A 65 7.76 -1.00 16.16
CA PRO A 65 7.59 0.43 16.40
C PRO A 65 8.94 1.15 16.28
N VAL A 66 9.00 2.24 15.51
CA VAL A 66 10.20 3.05 15.34
C VAL A 66 9.83 4.54 15.27
N GLY A 67 10.15 5.27 16.33
CA GLY A 67 9.91 6.71 16.40
C GLY A 67 8.41 7.02 16.31
N VAL A 68 7.99 7.68 15.24
CA VAL A 68 6.61 8.15 15.03
C VAL A 68 5.64 7.11 14.46
N SER A 69 6.14 5.94 14.03
CA SER A 69 5.29 4.93 13.37
C SER A 69 5.88 3.52 13.35
N GLU A 70 5.05 2.52 13.06
CA GLU A 70 5.48 1.12 12.96
C GLU A 70 5.95 0.70 11.56
N VAL A 71 7.10 0.07 11.45
CA VAL A 71 7.62 -0.46 10.17
C VAL A 71 6.97 -1.81 9.86
N HIS A 72 6.46 -1.95 8.64
CA HIS A 72 5.82 -3.17 8.16
C HIS A 72 6.35 -3.57 6.78
N LEU A 73 6.44 -4.88 6.52
CA LEU A 73 6.54 -5.42 5.17
C LEU A 73 5.16 -5.47 4.54
N ILE A 74 4.85 -4.53 3.63
CA ILE A 74 3.48 -4.32 3.14
C ILE A 74 3.28 -4.97 1.77
N LEU A 75 4.34 -5.09 0.96
CA LEU A 75 4.32 -5.66 -0.39
C LEU A 75 3.29 -4.96 -1.30
N GLY A 76 3.11 -3.64 -1.13
CA GLY A 76 2.04 -2.88 -1.78
C GLY A 76 2.19 -2.82 -3.31
N SER A 77 3.42 -2.73 -3.80
CA SER A 77 3.78 -2.86 -5.23
C SER A 77 3.36 -4.23 -5.78
N THR A 78 3.65 -5.31 -5.05
CA THR A 78 3.26 -6.66 -5.44
C THR A 78 1.74 -6.83 -5.47
N LEU A 79 1.02 -6.36 -4.44
CA LEU A 79 -0.44 -6.39 -4.42
C LEU A 79 -1.05 -5.63 -5.59
N PHE A 80 -0.51 -4.46 -5.92
CA PHE A 80 -0.90 -3.67 -7.08
C PHE A 80 -0.69 -4.44 -8.39
N LEU A 81 0.48 -5.04 -8.60
CA LEU A 81 0.81 -5.75 -9.83
C LEU A 81 -0.03 -7.02 -10.00
N ILE A 82 -0.33 -7.73 -8.91
CA ILE A 82 -1.05 -9.01 -8.97
C ILE A 82 -2.57 -8.82 -9.05
N PHE A 83 -3.14 -7.91 -8.27
CA PHE A 83 -4.60 -7.80 -8.11
C PHE A 83 -5.18 -6.53 -8.76
N GLY A 84 -4.33 -5.53 -9.02
CA GLY A 84 -4.73 -4.22 -9.53
C GLY A 84 -4.93 -3.18 -8.43
N ALA A 85 -5.05 -1.91 -8.83
CA ALA A 85 -5.07 -0.78 -7.91
C ALA A 85 -6.29 -0.78 -6.96
N ALA A 86 -7.49 -1.06 -7.47
CA ALA A 86 -8.70 -1.05 -6.63
C ALA A 86 -8.67 -2.17 -5.57
N PRO A 87 -8.44 -3.46 -5.92
CA PRO A 87 -8.35 -4.50 -4.91
C PRO A 87 -7.19 -4.32 -3.94
N ALA A 88 -6.05 -3.79 -4.40
CA ALA A 88 -4.94 -3.43 -3.52
C ALA A 88 -5.37 -2.36 -2.49
N ALA A 89 -6.05 -1.30 -2.94
CA ALA A 89 -6.54 -0.25 -2.06
C ALA A 89 -7.54 -0.75 -1.01
N PHE A 90 -8.59 -1.46 -1.45
CA PHE A 90 -9.59 -2.01 -0.52
C PHE A 90 -9.01 -3.09 0.38
N GLY A 91 -8.07 -3.90 -0.11
CA GLY A 91 -7.41 -4.90 0.71
C GLY A 91 -6.47 -4.31 1.77
N LEU A 92 -5.74 -3.25 1.44
CA LEU A 92 -4.91 -2.52 2.41
C LEU A 92 -5.78 -1.87 3.50
N ALA A 93 -6.85 -1.20 3.11
CA ALA A 93 -7.82 -0.62 4.05
C ALA A 93 -8.50 -1.70 4.90
N GLY A 94 -9.00 -2.76 4.27
CA GLY A 94 -9.67 -3.87 4.96
C GLY A 94 -8.75 -4.62 5.92
N GLY A 95 -7.52 -4.93 5.51
CA GLY A 95 -6.55 -5.62 6.36
C GLY A 95 -6.16 -4.78 7.57
N LEU A 96 -5.92 -3.48 7.37
CA LEU A 96 -5.68 -2.51 8.44
C LEU A 96 -6.88 -2.42 9.41
N LEU A 97 -8.10 -2.40 8.89
CA LEU A 97 -9.31 -2.34 9.71
C LEU A 97 -9.47 -3.61 10.55
N LEU A 98 -9.25 -4.79 9.98
CA LEU A 98 -9.32 -6.05 10.71
C LEU A 98 -8.27 -6.11 11.82
N GLN A 99 -7.04 -5.69 11.55
CA GLN A 99 -6.02 -5.55 12.60
C GLN A 99 -6.47 -4.58 13.70
N GLY A 100 -7.00 -3.41 13.33
CA GLY A 100 -7.51 -2.44 14.30
C GLY A 100 -8.65 -3.02 15.15
N LEU A 101 -9.59 -3.78 14.55
CA LEU A 101 -10.72 -4.34 15.29
C LEU A 101 -10.34 -5.47 16.25
N PHE A 102 -9.38 -6.32 15.87
CA PHE A 102 -9.09 -7.55 16.62
C PHE A 102 -7.80 -7.52 17.45
N PHE A 103 -6.81 -6.71 17.08
CA PHE A 103 -5.47 -6.73 17.69
C PHE A 103 -5.02 -5.36 18.22
N ALA A 104 -5.39 -4.26 17.56
CA ALA A 104 -5.04 -2.90 17.96
C ALA A 104 -6.23 -1.92 17.98
N PRO A 105 -7.25 -2.11 18.85
CA PRO A 105 -8.43 -1.22 18.88
C PRO A 105 -8.10 0.24 19.18
N PHE A 106 -6.99 0.48 19.88
CA PHE A 106 -6.48 1.81 20.19
C PHE A 106 -6.08 2.61 18.95
N ASP A 107 -5.84 1.96 17.80
CA ASP A 107 -5.50 2.62 16.53
C ASP A 107 -6.73 3.02 15.70
N LEU A 108 -7.93 2.54 16.05
CA LEU A 108 -9.15 2.84 15.29
C LEU A 108 -9.45 4.36 15.21
N PRO A 109 -9.25 5.18 16.25
CA PRO A 109 -9.39 6.63 16.14
C PRO A 109 -8.47 7.23 15.07
N GLN A 110 -7.31 6.62 14.83
CA GLN A 110 -6.29 7.08 13.87
C GLN A 110 -6.42 6.44 12.49
N TYR A 111 -7.44 5.61 12.28
CA TYR A 111 -7.61 4.81 11.06
C TYR A 111 -7.54 5.65 9.78
N GLY A 112 -8.07 6.88 9.78
CA GLY A 112 -8.01 7.79 8.63
C GLY A 112 -6.57 8.15 8.21
N MET A 113 -5.68 8.37 9.18
CA MET A 113 -4.26 8.65 8.88
C MET A 113 -3.57 7.38 8.42
N ASN A 114 -3.77 6.28 9.14
CA ASN A 114 -3.12 5.00 8.86
C ASN A 114 -3.51 4.48 7.48
N VAL A 115 -4.79 4.59 7.09
CA VAL A 115 -5.24 4.16 5.75
C VAL A 115 -4.66 5.06 4.66
N THR A 116 -4.55 6.37 4.87
CA THR A 116 -3.97 7.27 3.85
C THR A 116 -2.47 7.06 3.67
N THR A 117 -1.75 6.70 4.74
CA THR A 117 -0.35 6.26 4.69
C THR A 117 -0.15 5.05 3.78
N LEU A 118 -1.19 4.23 3.55
CA LEU A 118 -1.14 3.11 2.60
C LEU A 118 -1.64 3.48 1.21
N LEU A 119 -2.78 4.19 1.13
CA LEU A 119 -3.48 4.41 -0.12
C LEU A 119 -2.86 5.51 -0.98
N VAL A 120 -2.40 6.60 -0.38
CA VAL A 120 -1.83 7.70 -1.16
C VAL A 120 -0.54 7.27 -1.86
N PRO A 121 0.41 6.57 -1.20
CA PRO A 121 1.57 5.99 -1.86
C PRO A 121 1.20 4.96 -2.93
N LEU A 122 0.12 4.17 -2.73
CA LEU A 122 -0.36 3.22 -3.73
C LEU A 122 -0.81 3.94 -5.01
N PHE A 123 -1.52 5.07 -4.88
CA PHE A 123 -1.96 5.86 -6.04
C PHE A 123 -0.79 6.59 -6.72
N ALA A 124 0.20 7.05 -5.94
CA ALA A 124 1.45 7.56 -6.50
C ALA A 124 2.19 6.48 -7.30
N LEU A 125 2.28 5.25 -6.76
CA LEU A 125 2.81 4.09 -7.46
C LEU A 125 2.02 3.80 -8.75
N GLN A 126 0.68 3.83 -8.71
CA GLN A 126 -0.15 3.63 -9.90
C GLN A 126 0.16 4.66 -10.99
N PHE A 127 0.35 5.92 -10.60
CA PHE A 127 0.72 6.99 -11.52
C PHE A 127 2.11 6.77 -12.13
N VAL A 128 3.11 6.40 -11.31
CA VAL A 128 4.47 6.08 -11.78
C VAL A 128 4.45 4.86 -12.70
N ALA A 129 3.69 3.82 -12.37
CA ALA A 129 3.53 2.63 -13.20
C ALA A 129 3.07 2.97 -14.63
N ARG A 130 2.11 3.89 -14.78
CA ARG A 130 1.65 4.35 -16.09
C ARG A 130 2.72 5.10 -16.90
N LYS A 131 3.72 5.70 -16.23
CA LYS A 131 4.82 6.42 -16.89
C LYS A 131 6.00 5.51 -17.24
N VAL A 132 6.32 4.54 -16.39
CA VAL A 132 7.52 3.72 -16.54
C VAL A 132 7.27 2.38 -17.24
N ILE A 133 6.02 1.94 -17.33
CA ILE A 133 5.62 0.69 -17.99
C ILE A 133 4.86 1.03 -19.27
N ALA A 134 5.40 0.62 -20.41
CA ALA A 134 4.72 0.81 -21.69
C ALA A 134 3.36 0.06 -21.70
N PRO A 135 2.33 0.60 -22.38
CA PRO A 135 1.00 -0.02 -22.43
C PRO A 135 1.04 -1.51 -22.82
N GLU A 136 1.87 -1.82 -23.83
CA GLU A 136 2.03 -3.15 -24.41
C GLU A 136 2.88 -4.13 -23.58
N THR A 137 3.33 -3.75 -22.39
CA THR A 137 4.16 -4.60 -21.54
C THR A 137 3.32 -5.26 -20.43
N PRO A 138 3.11 -6.59 -20.47
CA PRO A 138 2.58 -7.33 -19.33
C PRO A 138 3.46 -7.19 -18.10
N TYR A 139 2.88 -7.21 -16.90
CA TYR A 139 3.65 -7.04 -15.67
C TYR A 139 4.62 -8.19 -15.42
N VAL A 140 4.31 -9.41 -15.86
CA VAL A 140 5.29 -10.51 -15.85
C VAL A 140 6.51 -10.23 -16.71
N GLN A 141 6.50 -9.25 -17.62
CA GLN A 141 7.66 -8.89 -18.45
C GLN A 141 8.42 -7.67 -17.94
N LEU A 142 8.11 -7.18 -16.74
CA LEU A 142 8.81 -6.04 -16.16
C LEU A 142 10.30 -6.32 -15.98
N LYS A 143 11.09 -5.30 -16.32
CA LYS A 143 12.52 -5.26 -16.00
C LYS A 143 12.69 -5.06 -14.51
N TYR A 144 13.79 -5.59 -13.96
CA TYR A 144 14.15 -5.42 -12.55
C TYR A 144 14.14 -3.96 -12.10
N ARG A 145 14.63 -3.04 -12.95
CA ARG A 145 14.62 -1.59 -12.66
C ARG A 145 13.20 -1.01 -12.57
N GLN A 146 12.24 -1.53 -13.34
CA GLN A 146 10.84 -1.08 -13.26
C GLN A 146 10.19 -1.58 -11.98
N ALA A 147 10.39 -2.85 -11.63
CA ALA A 147 9.89 -3.41 -10.36
C ALA A 147 10.48 -2.67 -9.14
N LEU A 148 11.80 -2.44 -9.13
CA LEU A 148 12.46 -1.66 -8.09
C LEU A 148 11.92 -0.22 -8.03
N ALA A 149 11.73 0.45 -9.17
CA ALA A 149 11.17 1.80 -9.19
C ALA A 149 9.76 1.86 -8.57
N LEU A 150 8.91 0.87 -8.84
CA LEU A 150 7.58 0.79 -8.22
C LEU A 150 7.69 0.57 -6.71
N SER A 151 8.48 -0.43 -6.29
CA SER A 151 8.68 -0.74 -4.86
C SER A 151 9.23 0.48 -4.11
N THR A 152 10.29 1.11 -4.60
CA THR A 152 10.84 2.35 -4.02
C THR A 152 9.83 3.49 -4.00
N THR A 153 9.00 3.65 -5.04
CA THR A 153 7.96 4.70 -5.05
C THR A 153 6.96 4.50 -3.92
N TYR A 154 6.51 3.26 -3.69
CA TYR A 154 5.57 2.96 -2.61
C TYR A 154 6.19 3.25 -1.23
N GLN A 155 7.40 2.75 -1.01
CA GLN A 155 8.11 2.90 0.26
C GLN A 155 8.47 4.35 0.56
N ALA A 156 9.02 5.08 -0.41
CA ALA A 156 9.30 6.50 -0.28
C ALA A 156 8.01 7.31 -0.03
N GLY A 157 6.91 6.91 -0.67
CA GLY A 157 5.60 7.49 -0.41
C GLY A 157 5.15 7.28 1.03
N ILE A 158 5.29 6.08 1.59
CA ILE A 158 4.96 5.79 3.00
C ILE A 158 5.78 6.69 3.93
N VAL A 159 7.10 6.73 3.77
CA VAL A 159 7.99 7.55 4.60
C VAL A 159 7.61 9.03 4.50
N SER A 160 7.33 9.52 3.30
CA SER A 160 6.92 10.91 3.07
C SER A 160 5.57 11.23 3.73
N TRP A 161 4.62 10.30 3.68
CA TRP A 161 3.29 10.49 4.26
C TRP A 161 3.32 10.43 5.79
N VAL A 162 4.14 9.56 6.37
CA VAL A 162 4.39 9.52 7.82
C VAL A 162 5.08 10.82 8.28
N ALA A 163 6.10 11.28 7.56
CA ALA A 163 6.77 12.54 7.86
C ALA A 163 5.79 13.72 7.82
N PHE A 164 4.88 13.74 6.84
CA PHE A 164 3.81 14.73 6.77
C PHE A 164 2.92 14.70 8.03
N TRP A 165 2.43 13.54 8.45
CA TRP A 165 1.57 13.44 9.64
C TRP A 165 2.30 13.81 10.93
N ALA A 166 3.56 13.39 11.09
CA ALA A 166 4.38 13.74 12.24
C ALA A 166 4.61 15.25 12.35
N LEU A 167 5.02 15.90 11.25
CA LEU A 167 5.21 17.35 11.22
C LEU A 167 3.90 18.12 11.41
N TYR A 168 2.79 17.61 10.89
CA TYR A 168 1.48 18.22 11.07
C TYR A 168 0.98 18.11 12.52
N GLY A 169 1.22 16.94 13.14
CA GLY A 169 0.84 16.63 14.51
C GLY A 169 1.66 17.40 15.55
N GLU A 170 2.98 17.23 15.53
CA GLU A 170 3.89 17.71 16.57
C GLU A 170 4.60 19.03 16.21
N GLY A 171 4.61 19.40 14.93
CA GLY A 171 5.33 20.58 14.43
C GLY A 171 6.80 20.30 14.07
N PHE A 172 7.55 21.37 13.79
CA PHE A 172 8.95 21.29 13.37
C PHE A 172 9.93 21.34 14.55
N ALA A 173 9.73 20.48 15.54
CA ALA A 173 10.67 20.33 16.65
C ALA A 173 11.86 19.46 16.26
N SER A 174 13.02 19.67 16.90
CA SER A 174 14.22 18.84 16.67
C SER A 174 13.96 17.36 16.96
N GLN A 175 13.15 17.07 17.97
CA GLN A 175 12.76 15.71 18.33
C GLN A 175 11.94 15.06 17.21
N THR A 176 10.87 15.70 16.74
CA THR A 176 10.05 15.22 15.62
C THR A 176 10.86 14.95 14.36
N VAL A 177 11.80 15.85 14.01
CA VAL A 177 12.70 15.63 12.88
C VAL A 177 13.60 14.40 13.09
N THR A 178 14.11 14.22 14.31
CA THR A 178 14.94 13.05 14.65
C THR A 178 14.14 11.74 14.57
N ASP A 179 12.89 11.74 15.02
CA ASP A 179 12.01 10.57 14.99
C ASP A 179 11.61 10.20 13.55
N ILE A 180 11.35 11.21 12.70
CA ILE A 180 11.12 11.02 11.26
C ILE A 180 12.37 10.42 10.59
N VAL A 181 13.56 10.94 10.88
CA VAL A 181 14.81 10.43 10.31
C VAL A 181 15.05 8.98 10.76
N THR A 182 14.79 8.68 12.04
CA THR A 182 14.93 7.33 12.60
C THR A 182 13.96 6.35 11.93
N PHE A 183 12.70 6.75 11.77
CA PHE A 183 11.69 5.98 11.04
C PHE A 183 12.09 5.75 9.58
N GLY A 184 12.54 6.81 8.89
CA GLY A 184 13.01 6.71 7.51
C GLY A 184 14.20 5.77 7.36
N ALA A 185 15.17 5.83 8.28
CA ALA A 185 16.32 4.93 8.30
C ALA A 185 15.90 3.47 8.51
N ALA A 186 14.92 3.20 9.36
CA ALA A 186 14.38 1.84 9.52
C ALA A 186 13.65 1.35 8.26
N TYR A 187 12.91 2.23 7.56
CA TYR A 187 12.29 1.89 6.27
C TYR A 187 13.29 1.64 5.14
N MET A 188 14.54 2.12 5.25
CA MET A 188 15.59 1.75 4.28
C MET A 188 15.88 0.25 4.28
N LEU A 189 15.73 -0.44 5.41
CA LEU A 189 15.85 -1.91 5.46
C LEU A 189 14.72 -2.58 4.69
N VAL A 190 13.49 -2.06 4.81
CA VAL A 190 12.34 -2.52 4.02
C VAL A 190 12.57 -2.27 2.53
N ILE A 191 13.11 -1.11 2.16
CA ILE A 191 13.49 -0.78 0.77
C ILE A 191 14.54 -1.76 0.21
N ILE A 192 15.35 -2.42 1.04
CA ILE A 192 16.28 -3.45 0.57
C ILE A 192 15.59 -4.82 0.45
N VAL A 193 14.79 -5.20 1.44
CA VAL A 193 14.18 -6.53 1.53
C VAL A 193 12.97 -6.68 0.61
N GLU A 194 12.07 -5.71 0.60
CA GLU A 194 10.80 -5.79 -0.11
C GLU A 194 10.97 -5.92 -1.62
N PRO A 195 11.90 -5.20 -2.30
CA PRO A 195 12.16 -5.45 -3.70
C PRO A 195 12.63 -6.88 -3.98
N LEU A 196 13.44 -7.51 -3.11
CA LEU A 196 13.86 -8.89 -3.32
C LEU A 196 12.68 -9.86 -3.25
N ALA A 197 11.75 -9.63 -2.32
CA ALA A 197 10.49 -10.37 -2.25
C ALA A 197 9.63 -10.13 -3.50
N ASP A 198 9.48 -8.87 -3.94
CA ASP A 198 8.75 -8.50 -5.16
C ASP A 198 9.34 -9.21 -6.41
N LEU A 199 10.67 -9.34 -6.48
CA LEU A 199 11.35 -10.06 -7.56
C LEU A 199 11.10 -11.57 -7.50
N GLY A 200 11.10 -12.17 -6.31
CA GLY A 200 10.75 -13.58 -6.12
C GLY A 200 9.32 -13.86 -6.57
N VAL A 201 8.38 -12.99 -6.20
CA VAL A 201 6.97 -13.09 -6.60
C VAL A 201 6.80 -12.87 -8.10
N LEU A 202 7.51 -11.91 -8.70
CA LEU A 202 7.51 -11.69 -10.15
C LEU A 202 8.07 -12.92 -10.91
N ALA A 203 9.14 -13.53 -10.39
CA ALA A 203 9.71 -14.75 -10.96
C ALA A 203 8.73 -15.93 -10.87
N ALA A 204 8.04 -16.09 -9.75
CA ALA A 204 6.99 -17.09 -9.60
C ALA A 204 5.82 -16.84 -10.57
N ALA A 205 5.38 -15.59 -10.70
CA ALA A 205 4.31 -15.21 -11.63
C ALA A 205 4.67 -15.51 -13.09
N LYS A 206 5.92 -15.27 -13.50
CA LYS A 206 6.44 -15.66 -14.83
C LYS A 206 6.29 -17.16 -15.09
N GLY A 207 6.51 -18.00 -14.08
CA GLY A 207 6.37 -19.46 -14.20
C GLY A 207 4.92 -19.95 -14.35
N LEU A 208 3.92 -19.11 -14.02
CA LEU A 208 2.51 -19.49 -13.93
C LEU A 208 1.68 -19.09 -15.17
N HIS A 209 2.22 -19.30 -16.37
CA HIS A 209 1.54 -18.95 -17.63
C HIS A 209 0.11 -19.51 -17.79
N LYS A 210 -0.19 -20.66 -17.17
CA LYS A 210 -1.54 -21.26 -17.19
C LYS A 210 -2.61 -20.42 -16.47
N MET A 211 -2.22 -19.41 -15.69
CA MET A 211 -3.13 -18.52 -14.96
C MET A 211 -3.55 -17.27 -15.76
N GLN A 212 -3.15 -17.17 -17.03
CA GLN A 212 -3.42 -16.02 -17.92
C GLN A 212 -4.88 -15.54 -17.96
N ASN A 213 -5.83 -16.46 -17.86
CA ASN A 213 -7.27 -16.18 -17.93
C ASN A 213 -7.98 -16.17 -16.56
N ASN A 214 -7.23 -16.18 -15.45
CA ASN A 214 -7.82 -16.22 -14.12
C ASN A 214 -8.46 -14.87 -13.77
N PRO A 215 -9.77 -14.80 -13.47
CA PRO A 215 -10.46 -13.56 -13.12
C PRO A 215 -9.97 -12.93 -11.80
N ILE A 216 -9.29 -13.70 -10.95
CA ILE A 216 -8.69 -13.24 -9.68
C ILE A 216 -7.38 -12.47 -9.91
N LEU A 217 -6.76 -12.56 -11.09
CA LEU A 217 -5.49 -11.88 -11.36
C LEU A 217 -5.67 -10.67 -12.27
N GLU A 218 -4.85 -9.65 -12.04
CA GLU A 218 -4.85 -8.43 -12.82
C GLU A 218 -4.64 -8.72 -14.31
N ARG A 219 -5.44 -8.10 -15.18
CA ARG A 219 -5.38 -8.36 -16.63
C ARG A 219 -3.97 -8.10 -17.15
N ARG A 220 -3.42 -6.96 -16.73
CA ARG A 220 -2.09 -6.52 -17.09
C ARG A 220 -0.99 -7.41 -16.55
N LEU A 221 -1.28 -8.32 -15.62
CA LEU A 221 -0.28 -9.27 -15.14
C LEU A 221 0.29 -10.08 -16.29
N PHE A 222 -0.56 -10.64 -17.15
CA PHE A 222 -0.15 -11.47 -18.27
C PHE A 222 -0.45 -10.91 -19.67
N ASN A 223 -1.19 -9.81 -19.77
CA ASN A 223 -1.60 -9.23 -21.04
C ASN A 223 -1.20 -7.75 -21.14
N PRO A 224 -1.09 -7.17 -22.35
CA PRO A 224 -1.12 -5.73 -22.56
C PRO A 224 -2.33 -5.03 -21.92
N ALA A 225 -2.21 -3.71 -21.71
CA ALA A 225 -3.25 -2.84 -21.17
C ALA A 225 -4.57 -2.92 -21.96
#